data_AF-A0A952ZUA7-F1
#
_entry.id   AF-A0A952ZUA7-F1
#
_cell.length_a   1.000
_cell.length_b   1.000
_cell.length_c   1.000
_cell.angle_alpha   90.00
_cell.angle_beta   90.00
_cell.angle_gamma   90.00
#
_symmetry.space_group_name_H-M   'P 1'
#
loop_
_entity.id
_entity.type
_entity.pdbx_description
1 polymer ?
#
loop_
_entity_poly.entity_id
_entity_poly.type
_entity_poly.pdbx_seq_one_letter_code
_entity_poly.pdbx_strand_id
1 'polypeptide(L)'
;MARILLGGVAVWAGASVVRAQSAISVTSTSSTGWNAWYTGAGAVMTDPQNDQQTGQHTDDYVGDATHYGMQQTAGTIGGTDYVAWRFRFDDYSGADKFGGNGGNAGLGLDLDGNGSVDVMMVMSEGSGNVNNRARTVYFGTPGAGANTGPSTTTWTIDTNQTTAVSLTVNTTYDLQATNDGFNFAGTQDSWLTFAVSFANMQAGIRAYAGPAFSNFVYDYTTKISYIAFTSTQLNALNQDLFGASKAALTNGTPENTATWADLGAITPQIDAFGRVPEPATYAQLGALLLAGGVVAYRRQRLAARRR
;
A
#
# COMPACT_ATOMS: atom_id res chain seq x y z
N MET A 1 -2.79 -28.05 -62.42
CA MET A 1 -1.97 -27.00 -61.77
C MET A 1 -2.43 -26.83 -60.33
N ALA A 2 -1.69 -27.38 -59.35
CA ALA A 2 -2.02 -27.30 -57.93
C ALA A 2 -1.33 -26.08 -57.31
N ARG A 3 -2.11 -25.16 -56.73
CA ARG A 3 -1.58 -24.01 -55.96
C ARG A 3 -1.48 -24.40 -54.50
N ILE A 4 -0.25 -24.58 -54.02
CA ILE A 4 0.06 -24.73 -52.60
C ILE A 4 -0.02 -23.34 -51.95
N LEU A 5 -0.97 -23.17 -51.03
CA LEU A 5 -1.12 -21.96 -50.21
C LEU A 5 -0.18 -22.07 -48.99
N LEU A 6 0.94 -21.35 -49.04
CA LEU A 6 1.83 -21.14 -47.90
C LEU A 6 1.14 -20.20 -46.88
N GLY A 7 0.58 -20.78 -45.82
CA GLY A 7 0.09 -20.03 -44.67
C GLY A 7 1.26 -19.58 -43.79
N GLY A 8 1.68 -18.33 -43.93
CA GLY A 8 2.66 -17.72 -43.04
C GLY A 8 2.05 -17.48 -41.66
N VAL A 9 2.54 -18.20 -40.65
CA VAL A 9 2.27 -17.92 -39.24
C VAL A 9 3.16 -16.75 -38.83
N ALA A 10 2.58 -15.57 -38.69
CA ALA A 10 3.28 -14.43 -38.11
C ALA A 10 3.33 -14.62 -36.58
N VAL A 11 4.49 -15.05 -36.07
CA VAL A 11 4.77 -15.05 -34.63
C VAL A 11 5.07 -13.61 -34.23
N TRP A 12 4.11 -12.95 -33.60
CA TRP A 12 4.30 -11.61 -33.04
C TRP A 12 4.99 -11.76 -31.69
N ALA A 13 6.31 -11.59 -31.68
CA ALA A 13 7.07 -11.48 -30.43
C ALA A 13 6.71 -10.14 -29.79
N GLY A 14 5.80 -10.17 -28.80
CA GLY A 14 5.51 -9.00 -27.98
C GLY A 14 6.77 -8.62 -27.23
N ALA A 15 7.39 -7.50 -27.62
CA ALA A 15 8.49 -6.93 -26.87
C ALA A 15 7.97 -6.51 -25.49
N SER A 16 8.27 -7.30 -24.46
CA SER A 16 8.07 -6.88 -23.08
C SER A 16 9.00 -5.71 -22.82
N VAL A 17 8.43 -4.50 -22.68
CA VAL A 17 9.18 -3.33 -22.25
C VAL A 17 9.65 -3.57 -20.82
N VAL A 18 10.88 -4.04 -20.66
CA VAL A 18 11.57 -4.05 -19.36
C VAL A 18 11.79 -2.59 -19.01
N ARG A 19 10.95 -2.04 -18.13
CA ARG A 19 11.15 -0.67 -17.65
C ARG A 19 12.45 -0.62 -16.85
N ALA A 20 13.26 0.39 -17.12
CA ALA A 20 14.44 0.65 -16.31
C ALA A 20 14.00 0.83 -14.84
N GLN A 21 14.57 0.01 -13.95
CA GLN A 21 14.34 0.12 -12.51
C GLN A 21 14.91 1.46 -12.03
N SER A 22 14.10 2.28 -11.37
CA SER A 22 14.57 3.52 -10.77
C SER A 22 15.16 3.25 -9.39
N ALA A 23 16.30 3.87 -9.09
CA ALA A 23 16.76 3.95 -7.72
C ALA A 23 15.75 4.74 -6.89
N ILE A 24 15.39 4.24 -5.71
CA ILE A 24 14.55 4.99 -4.76
C ILE A 24 15.43 5.73 -3.77
N SER A 25 14.99 6.94 -3.38
CA SER A 25 15.64 7.74 -2.36
C SER A 25 14.68 7.95 -1.20
N VAL A 26 14.82 7.11 -0.17
CA VAL A 26 14.07 7.21 1.09
C VAL A 26 14.41 8.50 1.84
N THR A 27 15.61 9.05 1.62
CA THR A 27 16.09 10.32 2.19
C THR A 27 15.56 11.57 1.47
N SER A 28 14.83 11.42 0.35
CA SER A 28 14.26 12.56 -0.37
C SER A 28 13.16 13.21 0.46
N THR A 29 13.24 14.52 0.75
CA THR A 29 12.10 15.24 1.36
C THR A 29 11.04 15.64 0.33
N SER A 30 11.30 15.42 -0.96
CA SER A 30 10.34 15.69 -2.02
C SER A 30 9.37 14.52 -2.21
N SER A 31 8.11 14.84 -2.53
CA SER A 31 7.08 13.90 -2.99
C SER A 31 7.29 13.42 -4.44
N THR A 32 8.28 13.96 -5.16
CA THR A 32 8.61 13.52 -6.52
C THR A 32 9.04 12.06 -6.52
N GLY A 33 8.40 11.23 -7.36
CA GLY A 33 8.66 9.79 -7.45
C GLY A 33 7.85 8.93 -6.47
N TRP A 34 6.99 9.56 -5.66
CA TRP A 34 6.03 8.90 -4.80
C TRP A 34 4.62 8.99 -5.39
N ASN A 35 3.82 7.93 -5.24
CA ASN A 35 2.42 7.93 -5.64
C ASN A 35 1.56 8.02 -4.38
N ALA A 36 0.63 8.97 -4.35
CA ALA A 36 -0.31 9.11 -3.26
C ALA A 36 -1.24 7.89 -3.19
N TRP A 37 -1.83 7.67 -2.03
CA TRP A 37 -2.92 6.71 -1.90
C TRP A 37 -4.25 7.32 -2.35
N TYR A 38 -5.07 6.49 -2.97
CA TYR A 38 -6.36 6.88 -3.52
C TYR A 38 -7.44 5.92 -3.02
N THR A 39 -8.66 6.42 -2.92
CA THR A 39 -9.86 5.63 -2.70
C THR A 39 -10.18 4.79 -3.93
N GLY A 40 -11.07 3.80 -3.80
CA GLY A 40 -11.59 3.05 -4.96
C GLY A 40 -12.27 3.91 -6.02
N ALA A 41 -12.75 5.11 -5.64
CA ALA A 41 -13.32 6.10 -6.55
C ALA A 41 -12.26 6.98 -7.26
N GLY A 42 -10.98 6.79 -6.97
CA GLY A 42 -9.88 7.55 -7.56
C GLY A 42 -9.65 8.94 -6.94
N ALA A 43 -10.39 9.29 -5.88
CA ALA A 43 -10.08 10.48 -5.07
C ALA A 43 -8.87 10.19 -4.17
N VAL A 44 -8.00 11.18 -3.96
CA VAL A 44 -6.91 11.10 -2.97
C VAL A 44 -7.51 10.75 -1.61
N MET A 45 -6.93 9.77 -0.93
CA MET A 45 -7.28 9.52 0.47
C MET A 45 -6.75 10.66 1.32
N THR A 46 -7.63 11.26 2.11
CA THR A 46 -7.33 12.41 2.96
C THR A 46 -7.59 12.06 4.40
N ASP A 47 -6.83 12.64 5.31
CA ASP A 47 -7.14 12.58 6.73
C ASP A 47 -7.67 13.93 7.19
N PRO A 48 -8.98 14.06 7.50
CA PRO A 48 -9.51 15.32 7.96
C PRO A 48 -9.01 15.60 9.38
N GLN A 49 -8.03 16.51 9.49
CA GLN A 49 -7.46 17.00 10.75
C GLN A 49 -8.41 16.99 11.96
N ASN A 50 -7.96 16.45 13.08
CA ASN A 50 -8.71 16.33 14.33
C ASN A 50 -9.90 15.36 14.26
N ASP A 51 -9.91 14.35 13.40
CA ASP A 51 -10.88 13.25 13.53
C ASP A 51 -10.43 12.34 14.67
N GLN A 52 -10.81 12.73 15.89
CA GLN A 52 -10.53 11.95 17.08
C GLN A 52 -11.17 10.56 16.98
N GLN A 53 -10.42 9.57 16.54
CA GLN A 53 -10.87 8.18 16.58
C GLN A 53 -10.68 7.55 17.96
N THR A 54 -9.74 8.09 18.75
CA THR A 54 -9.39 7.53 20.08
C THR A 54 -9.11 8.57 21.19
N GLY A 55 -9.18 9.88 20.88
CA GLY A 55 -9.07 10.95 21.87
C GLY A 55 -7.64 11.33 22.31
N GLN A 56 -6.60 10.88 21.60
CA GLN A 56 -5.22 11.36 21.77
C GLN A 56 -4.78 12.18 20.55
N HIS A 57 -4.18 13.35 20.80
CA HIS A 57 -3.84 14.34 19.76
C HIS A 57 -2.38 14.28 19.26
N THR A 58 -1.58 13.31 19.72
CA THR A 58 -0.12 13.43 19.62
C THR A 58 0.50 12.72 18.42
N ASP A 59 -0.31 12.12 17.54
CA ASP A 59 0.15 11.29 16.39
C ASP A 59 -0.92 11.19 15.28
N ASP A 60 -1.61 12.28 14.98
CA ASP A 60 -2.65 12.29 13.95
C ASP A 60 -1.98 12.16 12.58
N TYR A 61 -2.48 11.26 11.73
CA TYR A 61 -2.14 11.39 10.32
C TYR A 61 -2.73 12.69 9.79
N VAL A 62 -2.03 13.30 8.85
CA VAL A 62 -2.59 14.47 8.16
C VAL A 62 -2.38 14.39 6.67
N GLY A 63 -3.39 14.81 5.93
CA GLY A 63 -3.28 14.97 4.50
C GLY A 63 -4.56 15.48 3.87
N ASP A 64 -4.42 16.24 2.78
CA ASP A 64 -5.51 16.75 1.98
C ASP A 64 -5.34 16.39 0.49
N ALA A 65 -6.24 16.88 -0.35
CA ALA A 65 -6.25 16.61 -1.78
C ALA A 65 -4.99 17.11 -2.54
N THR A 66 -4.24 18.03 -1.94
CA THR A 66 -3.03 18.68 -2.50
C THR A 66 -1.75 18.34 -1.73
N HIS A 67 -1.88 17.88 -0.49
CA HIS A 67 -0.81 17.59 0.47
C HIS A 67 -1.03 16.18 1.02
N TYR A 68 -0.53 15.17 0.33
CA TYR A 68 -0.86 13.78 0.59
C TYR A 68 -0.39 13.29 1.96
N GLY A 69 -1.25 12.56 2.68
CA GLY A 69 -0.88 11.98 3.98
C GLY A 69 -0.12 10.66 3.84
N MET A 70 -0.49 9.85 2.85
CA MET A 70 0.13 8.56 2.57
C MET A 70 0.63 8.46 1.15
N GLN A 71 1.85 7.93 1.01
CA GLN A 71 2.46 7.70 -0.28
C GLN A 71 3.25 6.39 -0.31
N GLN A 72 3.39 5.82 -1.51
CA GLN A 72 4.16 4.61 -1.74
C GLN A 72 5.03 4.75 -2.99
N THR A 73 6.14 4.04 -3.01
CA THR A 73 6.95 3.85 -4.22
C THR A 73 7.70 2.52 -4.16
N ALA A 74 8.31 2.13 -5.28
CA ALA A 74 9.13 0.94 -5.37
C ALA A 74 10.31 1.17 -6.31
N GLY A 75 11.37 0.41 -6.12
CA GLY A 75 12.57 0.46 -6.96
C GLY A 75 13.72 -0.25 -6.28
N THR A 76 14.96 0.16 -6.59
CA THR A 76 16.15 -0.55 -6.06
C THR A 76 16.94 0.28 -5.07
N ILE A 77 17.42 -0.34 -3.99
CA ILE A 77 18.47 0.19 -3.11
C ILE A 77 19.65 -0.79 -3.15
N GLY A 78 20.82 -0.34 -3.59
CA GLY A 78 22.00 -1.21 -3.71
C GLY A 78 21.78 -2.42 -4.62
N GLY A 79 20.92 -2.32 -5.63
CA GLY A 79 20.58 -3.42 -6.56
C GLY A 79 19.58 -4.45 -6.01
N THR A 80 19.05 -4.25 -4.80
CA THR A 80 17.96 -5.07 -4.25
C THR A 80 16.64 -4.33 -4.42
N ASP A 81 15.56 -5.05 -4.75
CA ASP A 81 14.22 -4.48 -4.94
C ASP A 81 13.52 -4.22 -3.60
N TYR A 82 12.92 -3.03 -3.46
CA TYR A 82 12.19 -2.56 -2.29
C TYR A 82 10.85 -1.95 -2.67
N VAL A 83 9.92 -2.06 -1.73
CA VAL A 83 8.75 -1.18 -1.62
C VAL A 83 9.00 -0.24 -0.43
N ALA A 84 8.61 1.01 -0.58
CA ALA A 84 8.75 2.02 0.46
C ALA A 84 7.42 2.75 0.66
N TRP A 85 7.16 3.07 1.92
CA TRP A 85 6.00 3.84 2.36
C TRP A 85 6.45 5.12 3.03
N ARG A 86 5.59 6.13 2.92
CA ARG A 86 5.77 7.44 3.50
C ARG A 86 4.46 7.90 4.12
N PHE A 87 4.53 8.26 5.40
CA PHE A 87 3.40 8.69 6.22
C PHE A 87 3.64 10.09 6.76
N ARG A 88 2.63 10.95 6.73
CA ARG A 88 2.68 12.31 7.26
C ARG A 88 1.94 12.42 8.59
N PHE A 89 2.53 13.15 9.53
CA PHE A 89 1.96 13.45 10.84
C PHE A 89 2.02 14.95 11.14
N ASP A 90 1.12 15.44 11.97
CA ASP A 90 1.02 16.85 12.36
C ASP A 90 1.88 17.29 13.56
N ASP A 91 2.82 16.44 13.98
CA ASP A 91 3.75 16.75 15.08
C ASP A 91 5.23 16.59 14.65
N TYR A 92 5.81 17.65 14.08
CA TYR A 92 7.26 17.85 14.09
C TYR A 92 7.67 18.76 15.25
N SER A 93 7.87 18.18 16.42
CA SER A 93 8.44 18.89 17.58
C SER A 93 9.97 18.91 17.61
N GLY A 94 10.66 18.37 16.59
CA GLY A 94 12.12 18.28 16.50
C GLY A 94 12.79 17.36 17.53
N ALA A 95 12.05 16.93 18.55
CA ALA A 95 12.31 15.72 19.29
C ALA A 95 11.64 14.59 18.50
N ASP A 96 12.43 13.63 18.04
CA ASP A 96 12.05 12.43 17.28
C ASP A 96 10.99 11.60 18.04
N LYS A 97 9.74 12.08 18.00
CA LYS A 97 8.63 11.64 18.85
C LYS A 97 7.41 11.40 17.99
N PHE A 98 7.44 10.32 17.22
CA PHE A 98 6.20 9.63 16.97
C PHE A 98 5.80 8.91 18.28
N GLY A 99 4.73 9.40 18.90
CA GLY A 99 4.09 8.90 20.12
C GLY A 99 4.77 9.18 21.43
N GLY A 100 5.73 10.11 21.44
CA GLY A 100 6.51 10.51 22.62
C GLY A 100 7.44 9.41 23.18
N ASN A 101 7.01 8.15 23.19
CA ASN A 101 7.64 7.02 23.87
C ASN A 101 7.58 5.70 23.07
N GLY A 102 7.50 5.76 21.74
CA GLY A 102 7.59 4.59 20.86
C GLY A 102 6.28 4.28 20.14
N GLY A 103 5.85 5.20 19.27
CA GLY A 103 4.69 4.99 18.42
C GLY A 103 4.90 3.86 17.42
N ASN A 104 3.78 3.32 16.92
CA ASN A 104 3.76 2.29 15.89
C ASN A 104 2.91 2.75 14.70
N ALA A 105 3.49 2.67 13.50
CA ALA A 105 2.81 2.95 12.25
C ALA A 105 2.57 1.62 11.54
N GLY A 106 1.30 1.27 11.40
CA GLY A 106 0.86 -0.02 10.95
C GLY A 106 0.22 0.02 9.58
N LEU A 107 0.33 -1.11 8.88
CA LEU A 107 -0.31 -1.43 7.63
C LEU A 107 -1.05 -2.76 7.79
N GLY A 108 -2.33 -2.77 7.44
CA GLY A 108 -3.07 -4.01 7.21
C GLY A 108 -3.11 -4.28 5.71
N LEU A 109 -2.77 -5.49 5.29
CA LEU A 109 -2.67 -5.86 3.88
C LEU A 109 -3.78 -6.85 3.54
N ASP A 110 -4.59 -6.49 2.56
CA ASP A 110 -5.54 -7.35 1.85
C ASP A 110 -4.87 -7.83 0.56
N LEU A 111 -4.44 -9.09 0.56
CA LEU A 111 -3.57 -9.69 -0.44
C LEU A 111 -4.36 -10.26 -1.62
N ASP A 112 -5.63 -10.61 -1.43
CA ASP A 112 -6.49 -11.18 -2.47
C ASP A 112 -7.56 -10.21 -2.98
N GLY A 113 -7.73 -9.05 -2.33
CA GLY A 113 -8.69 -8.01 -2.68
C GLY A 113 -10.11 -8.29 -2.19
N ASN A 114 -10.29 -9.16 -1.19
CA ASN A 114 -11.60 -9.52 -0.67
C ASN A 114 -12.15 -8.52 0.36
N GLY A 115 -11.39 -7.47 0.71
CA GLY A 115 -11.75 -6.46 1.70
C GLY A 115 -11.42 -6.85 3.15
N SER A 116 -10.75 -7.98 3.37
CA SER A 116 -10.31 -8.47 4.68
C SER A 116 -8.80 -8.36 4.80
N VAL A 117 -8.32 -8.02 5.99
CA VAL A 117 -6.88 -7.98 6.24
C VAL A 117 -6.32 -9.41 6.43
N ASP A 118 -5.38 -9.79 5.57
CA ASP A 118 -4.71 -11.08 5.58
C ASP A 118 -3.41 -11.08 6.39
N VAL A 119 -2.74 -9.93 6.50
CA VAL A 119 -1.50 -9.78 7.28
C VAL A 119 -1.36 -8.37 7.81
N MET A 120 -0.80 -8.26 9.02
CA MET A 120 -0.41 -6.98 9.60
C MET A 120 1.08 -6.76 9.41
N MET A 121 1.48 -5.52 9.13
CA MET A 121 2.87 -5.10 9.14
C MET A 121 2.97 -3.81 9.95
N VAL A 122 3.80 -3.81 10.98
CA VAL A 122 3.90 -2.68 11.92
C VAL A 122 5.34 -2.23 12.02
N MET A 123 5.60 -0.99 11.63
CA MET A 123 6.84 -0.32 11.94
C MET A 123 6.75 0.27 13.35
N SER A 124 7.62 -0.19 14.24
CA SER A 124 7.72 0.31 15.60
C SER A 124 9.00 1.10 15.78
N GLU A 125 8.87 2.26 16.45
CA GLU A 125 10.04 3.01 16.88
C GLU A 125 10.74 2.39 18.10
N GLY A 126 10.12 1.40 18.76
CA GLY A 126 10.61 0.83 20.01
C GLY A 126 10.59 1.84 21.18
N SER A 127 10.86 1.34 22.39
CA SER A 127 10.98 2.18 23.59
C SER A 127 12.42 2.66 23.78
N GLY A 128 12.67 3.93 24.15
CA GLY A 128 14.02 4.38 24.51
C GLY A 128 14.34 5.84 24.17
N ASN A 129 15.63 6.20 24.13
CA ASN A 129 16.07 7.56 23.84
C ASN A 129 15.89 7.88 22.35
N VAL A 130 15.18 8.97 22.05
CA VAL A 130 14.61 9.31 20.73
C VAL A 130 15.63 9.25 19.59
N ASN A 131 16.84 9.78 19.76
CA ASN A 131 17.81 9.95 18.66
C ASN A 131 18.59 8.69 18.24
N ASN A 132 18.30 7.51 18.79
CA ASN A 132 19.11 6.30 18.52
C ASN A 132 18.31 4.99 18.64
N ARG A 133 16.98 5.04 18.49
CA ARG A 133 16.16 3.83 18.57
C ARG A 133 16.35 2.99 17.31
N ALA A 134 16.39 1.67 17.42
CA ALA A 134 16.34 0.81 16.25
C ALA A 134 14.88 0.66 15.81
N ARG A 135 14.49 1.29 14.70
CA ARG A 135 13.16 1.06 14.12
C ARG A 135 13.07 -0.36 13.58
N THR A 136 11.97 -1.05 13.86
CA THR A 136 11.79 -2.44 13.48
C THR A 136 10.45 -2.63 12.82
N VAL A 137 10.43 -3.34 11.68
CA VAL A 137 9.19 -3.78 11.06
C VAL A 137 8.88 -5.19 11.52
N TYR A 138 7.69 -5.36 12.08
CA TYR A 138 7.11 -6.62 12.52
C TYR A 138 6.00 -7.04 11.55
N PHE A 139 5.84 -8.35 11.36
CA PHE A 139 4.68 -8.93 10.69
C PHE A 139 3.79 -9.63 11.71
N GLY A 140 2.47 -9.55 11.55
CA GLY A 140 1.51 -10.13 12.48
C GLY A 140 0.45 -10.95 11.77
N THR A 141 0.01 -12.01 12.43
CA THR A 141 -1.14 -12.80 11.97
C THR A 141 -2.42 -12.08 12.38
N PRO A 142 -3.35 -11.83 11.45
CA PRO A 142 -4.67 -11.33 11.81
C PRO A 142 -5.43 -12.40 12.61
N GLY A 143 -6.39 -11.96 13.41
CA GLY A 143 -7.22 -12.84 14.23
C GLY A 143 -8.14 -13.70 13.38
N ALA A 144 -8.82 -14.65 14.04
CA ALA A 144 -9.77 -15.56 13.38
C ALA A 144 -11.11 -14.90 12.99
N GLY A 145 -11.25 -13.58 13.19
CA GLY A 145 -12.43 -12.82 12.79
C GLY A 145 -12.54 -12.65 11.27
N ALA A 146 -13.59 -11.97 10.82
CA ALA A 146 -13.73 -11.63 9.40
C ALA A 146 -12.65 -10.65 8.91
N ASN A 147 -12.07 -9.84 9.81
CA ASN A 147 -11.03 -8.86 9.50
C ASN A 147 -11.41 -7.81 8.43
N THR A 148 -12.71 -7.59 8.23
CA THR A 148 -13.26 -6.68 7.21
C THR A 148 -13.50 -5.26 7.72
N GLY A 149 -13.31 -5.00 9.01
CA GLY A 149 -13.50 -3.68 9.62
C GLY A 149 -12.89 -3.61 11.02
N PRO A 150 -12.91 -2.43 11.68
CA PRO A 150 -12.27 -2.23 12.99
C PRO A 150 -12.76 -3.21 14.07
N SER A 151 -14.06 -3.47 14.13
CA SER A 151 -14.68 -4.32 15.17
C SER A 151 -14.48 -5.82 14.94
N THR A 152 -14.10 -6.23 13.73
CA THR A 152 -13.91 -7.64 13.36
C THR A 152 -12.44 -8.01 13.17
N THR A 153 -11.54 -7.02 13.26
CA THR A 153 -10.11 -7.19 13.08
C THR A 153 -9.41 -7.17 14.43
N THR A 154 -8.67 -8.23 14.70
CA THR A 154 -7.69 -8.31 15.80
C THR A 154 -6.40 -8.85 15.21
N TRP A 155 -5.28 -8.73 15.91
CA TRP A 155 -4.05 -9.38 15.45
C TRP A 155 -3.09 -9.67 16.59
N THR A 156 -2.14 -10.55 16.31
CA THR A 156 -1.05 -10.86 17.23
C THR A 156 0.28 -10.64 16.53
N ILE A 157 1.15 -9.88 17.19
CA ILE A 157 2.56 -9.80 16.85
C ILE A 157 3.32 -10.53 17.93
N ASP A 158 3.82 -11.72 17.62
CA ASP A 158 4.72 -12.44 18.53
C ASP A 158 6.15 -11.96 18.29
N THR A 159 6.61 -11.03 19.12
CA THR A 159 7.95 -10.44 19.04
C THR A 159 9.10 -11.44 19.23
N ASN A 160 8.82 -12.66 19.71
CA ASN A 160 9.83 -13.72 19.87
C ASN A 160 9.89 -14.68 18.67
N GLN A 161 8.88 -14.68 17.80
CA GLN A 161 8.78 -15.52 16.60
C GLN A 161 8.84 -14.69 15.30
N THR A 162 8.74 -13.36 15.40
CA THR A 162 8.69 -12.49 14.22
C THR A 162 10.02 -12.39 13.50
N THR A 163 9.95 -12.49 12.17
CA THR A 163 11.02 -12.00 11.29
C THR A 163 11.05 -10.48 11.41
N ALA A 164 11.78 -9.98 12.40
CA ALA A 164 12.04 -8.56 12.56
C ALA A 164 12.93 -8.07 11.41
N VAL A 165 12.45 -7.13 10.61
CA VAL A 165 13.32 -6.39 9.69
C VAL A 165 13.85 -5.20 10.46
N SER A 166 15.08 -5.30 10.96
CA SER A 166 15.75 -4.18 11.60
C SER A 166 16.07 -3.11 10.55
N LEU A 167 15.53 -1.91 10.75
CA LEU A 167 15.85 -0.74 9.95
C LEU A 167 17.03 -0.02 10.62
N THR A 168 18.05 0.33 9.85
CA THR A 168 19.14 1.17 10.38
C THR A 168 18.73 2.63 10.28
N VAL A 169 18.59 3.30 11.42
CA VAL A 169 18.12 4.70 11.52
C VAL A 169 19.11 5.68 10.87
N ASN A 170 18.60 6.75 10.24
CA ASN A 170 19.38 7.74 9.49
C ASN A 170 20.19 7.15 8.33
N THR A 171 19.72 6.04 7.78
CA THR A 171 20.23 5.45 6.53
C THR A 171 19.13 5.38 5.49
N THR A 172 19.38 4.72 4.35
CA THR A 172 18.48 4.58 3.20
C THR A 172 17.14 3.88 3.51
N TYR A 173 16.83 3.56 4.77
CA TYR A 173 15.66 2.77 5.16
C TYR A 173 14.73 3.49 6.12
N ASP A 174 15.10 4.68 6.57
CA ASP A 174 14.38 5.39 7.62
C ASP A 174 14.74 6.88 7.65
N LEU A 175 13.77 7.72 7.26
CA LEU A 175 13.89 9.17 7.36
C LEU A 175 12.68 9.70 8.12
N GLN A 176 12.96 10.33 9.27
CA GLN A 176 12.08 11.37 9.79
C GLN A 176 12.57 12.72 9.28
N ALA A 177 11.80 13.33 8.39
CA ALA A 177 12.12 14.66 7.87
C ALA A 177 10.96 15.60 8.09
N THR A 178 11.29 16.84 8.38
CA THR A 178 10.39 17.93 8.03
C THR A 178 10.22 17.96 6.53
N ASN A 179 9.14 18.61 6.07
CA ASN A 179 9.15 19.45 4.87
C ASN A 179 8.33 18.95 3.67
N ASP A 180 7.28 19.70 3.38
CA ASP A 180 7.04 20.40 2.10
C ASP A 180 6.78 21.92 2.30
N GLY A 181 6.99 22.43 3.52
CA GLY A 181 6.65 23.81 3.92
C GLY A 181 5.20 23.99 4.35
N PHE A 182 4.39 22.93 4.31
CA PHE A 182 3.02 22.92 4.83
C PHE A 182 2.98 22.53 6.30
N ASN A 183 2.00 23.09 7.00
CA ASN A 183 1.76 22.92 8.43
C ASN A 183 0.25 22.75 8.63
N PHE A 184 -0.22 21.52 8.78
CA PHE A 184 -1.65 21.27 8.97
C PHE A 184 -2.14 21.90 10.30
N ALA A 185 -1.43 21.67 11.41
CA ALA A 185 -1.85 22.12 12.74
C ALA A 185 -1.13 23.38 13.26
N GLY A 186 -0.46 24.14 12.38
CA GLY A 186 0.38 25.28 12.75
C GLY A 186 1.75 24.89 13.33
N THR A 187 1.93 23.64 13.74
CA THR A 187 3.23 22.97 13.90
C THR A 187 3.69 22.45 12.54
N GLN A 188 5.00 22.30 12.37
CA GLN A 188 5.55 21.69 11.17
C GLN A 188 5.15 20.21 11.09
N ASP A 189 4.84 19.73 9.90
CA ASP A 189 4.53 18.32 9.69
C ASP A 189 5.81 17.47 9.70
N SER A 190 5.71 16.22 10.14
CA SER A 190 6.78 15.22 10.05
C SER A 190 6.43 14.11 9.06
N TRP A 191 7.44 13.60 8.38
CA TRP A 191 7.33 12.42 7.51
C TRP A 191 8.00 11.25 8.15
N LEU A 192 7.36 10.09 8.22
CA LEU A 192 7.99 8.81 8.49
C LEU A 192 8.10 8.03 7.19
N THR A 193 9.32 7.72 6.77
CA THR A 193 9.56 6.95 5.54
C THR A 193 10.35 5.70 5.86
N PHE A 194 9.87 4.52 5.47
CA PHE A 194 10.64 3.28 5.55
C PHE A 194 10.49 2.41 4.31
N ALA A 195 11.45 1.50 4.11
CA ALA A 195 11.48 0.58 2.99
C ALA A 195 11.67 -0.88 3.44
N VAL A 196 10.96 -1.80 2.80
CA VAL A 196 11.07 -3.25 3.01
C VAL A 196 11.42 -3.92 1.69
N SER A 197 12.41 -4.81 1.70
CA SER A 197 12.81 -5.53 0.50
C SER A 197 11.70 -6.47 0.05
N PHE A 198 11.60 -6.74 -1.26
CA PHE A 198 10.62 -7.69 -1.78
C PHE A 198 10.80 -9.09 -1.19
N ALA A 199 12.05 -9.49 -0.94
CA ALA A 199 12.36 -10.76 -0.27
C ALA A 199 11.81 -10.81 1.16
N ASN A 200 11.94 -9.73 1.93
CA ASN A 200 11.40 -9.66 3.29
C ASN A 200 9.87 -9.56 3.31
N MET A 201 9.27 -8.80 2.39
CA MET A 201 7.81 -8.78 2.21
C MET A 201 7.27 -10.18 1.92
N GLN A 202 7.89 -10.88 0.98
CA GLN A 202 7.52 -12.25 0.63
C GLN A 202 7.66 -13.20 1.82
N ALA A 203 8.77 -13.12 2.56
CA ALA A 203 9.00 -13.97 3.72
C ALA A 203 7.97 -13.70 4.84
N GLY A 204 7.68 -12.43 5.12
CA GLY A 204 6.66 -12.03 6.09
C GLY A 204 5.28 -12.54 5.70
N ILE A 205 4.83 -12.28 4.47
CA ILE A 205 3.51 -12.71 3.99
C ILE A 205 3.36 -14.24 4.09
N ARG A 206 4.34 -15.01 3.62
CA ARG A 206 4.27 -16.48 3.67
C ARG A 206 4.22 -17.04 5.09
N ALA A 207 4.84 -16.34 6.04
CA ALA A 207 4.86 -16.76 7.43
C ALA A 207 3.55 -16.39 8.17
N TYR A 208 2.95 -15.24 7.85
CA TYR A 208 1.90 -14.66 8.69
C TYR A 208 0.50 -14.59 8.07
N ALA A 209 0.36 -14.67 6.75
CA ALA A 209 -0.94 -14.64 6.07
C ALA A 209 -1.66 -16.01 6.03
N GLY A 210 -1.00 -17.07 6.51
CA GLY A 210 -1.55 -18.42 6.55
C GLY A 210 -1.33 -19.24 5.27
N PRO A 211 -1.87 -20.47 5.21
CA PRO A 211 -1.47 -21.47 4.23
C PRO A 211 -1.83 -21.13 2.79
N ALA A 212 -2.89 -20.32 2.57
CA ALA A 212 -3.30 -19.86 1.24
C ALA A 212 -2.20 -19.05 0.54
N PHE A 213 -1.34 -18.38 1.32
CA PHE A 213 -0.29 -17.50 0.83
C PHE A 213 1.12 -18.13 0.95
N SER A 214 1.22 -19.43 1.21
CA SER A 214 2.51 -20.14 1.36
C SER A 214 3.44 -20.03 0.14
N ASN A 215 2.87 -19.86 -1.05
CA ASN A 215 3.61 -19.67 -2.31
C ASN A 215 3.58 -18.23 -2.84
N PHE A 216 3.14 -17.26 -2.02
CA PHE A 216 3.02 -15.87 -2.43
C PHE A 216 4.34 -15.32 -2.96
N VAL A 217 4.33 -14.57 -4.06
CA VAL A 217 5.53 -13.91 -4.62
C VAL A 217 5.26 -12.42 -4.65
N TYR A 218 6.16 -11.64 -4.03
CA TYR A 218 6.08 -10.19 -4.06
C TYR A 218 7.01 -9.64 -5.14
N ASP A 219 6.46 -8.90 -6.09
CA ASP A 219 7.17 -8.22 -7.16
C ASP A 219 6.52 -6.87 -7.52
N TYR A 220 7.06 -6.19 -8.53
CA TYR A 220 6.56 -4.89 -8.99
C TYR A 220 5.13 -4.90 -9.52
N THR A 221 4.59 -6.06 -9.87
CA THR A 221 3.26 -6.22 -10.45
C THR A 221 2.23 -6.70 -9.44
N THR A 222 2.70 -7.20 -8.30
CA THR A 222 1.88 -7.69 -7.19
C THR A 222 0.91 -6.60 -6.75
N LYS A 223 -0.37 -6.95 -6.64
CA LYS A 223 -1.46 -6.03 -6.30
C LYS A 223 -1.94 -6.31 -4.89
N ILE A 224 -1.97 -5.28 -4.05
CA ILE A 224 -2.35 -5.37 -2.64
C ILE A 224 -3.21 -4.15 -2.30
N SER A 225 -4.21 -4.37 -1.46
CA SER A 225 -4.98 -3.30 -0.82
C SER A 225 -4.42 -3.06 0.58
N TYR A 226 -4.35 -1.80 1.00
CA TYR A 226 -3.76 -1.40 2.27
C TYR A 226 -4.77 -0.62 3.12
N ILE A 227 -4.75 -0.86 4.42
CA ILE A 227 -5.20 0.08 5.45
C ILE A 227 -3.96 0.61 6.17
N ALA A 228 -4.00 1.84 6.67
CA ALA A 228 -2.92 2.40 7.48
C ALA A 228 -3.46 2.94 8.80
N PHE A 229 -2.74 2.72 9.89
CA PHE A 229 -3.17 3.07 11.23
C PHE A 229 -1.99 3.41 12.13
N THR A 230 -2.21 4.22 13.15
CA THR A 230 -1.26 4.43 14.24
C THR A 230 -1.68 3.71 15.51
N SER A 231 -0.71 3.42 16.37
CA SER A 231 -0.97 2.81 17.66
C SER A 231 0.14 3.00 18.69
N THR A 232 -0.26 3.06 19.95
CA THR A 232 0.66 3.04 21.09
C THR A 232 1.13 1.62 21.44
N GLN A 233 0.45 0.59 20.91
CA GLN A 233 0.72 -0.82 21.16
C GLN A 233 0.81 -1.58 19.84
N LEU A 234 1.82 -2.45 19.71
CA LEU A 234 2.07 -3.26 18.49
C LEU A 234 0.86 -4.05 17.98
N ASN A 235 -0.06 -4.43 18.89
CA ASN A 235 -1.19 -5.30 18.62
C ASN A 235 -2.55 -4.59 18.74
N ALA A 236 -2.60 -3.26 18.56
CA ALA A 236 -3.84 -2.49 18.66
C ALA A 236 -3.99 -1.47 17.53
N LEU A 237 -5.24 -1.15 17.17
CA LEU A 237 -5.60 0.06 16.42
C LEU A 237 -6.20 1.01 17.45
N ASN A 238 -5.39 1.91 17.99
CA ASN A 238 -5.79 2.69 19.16
C ASN A 238 -5.32 4.15 19.18
N GLN A 239 -4.86 4.67 18.05
CA GLN A 239 -4.59 6.09 17.89
C GLN A 239 -5.42 6.64 16.72
N ASP A 240 -5.09 6.24 15.50
CA ASP A 240 -5.69 6.78 14.28
C ASP A 240 -5.80 5.75 13.14
N LEU A 241 -6.72 5.95 12.19
CA LEU A 241 -6.95 5.17 10.98
C LEU A 241 -7.06 6.11 9.78
N PHE A 242 -6.09 5.99 8.88
CA PHE A 242 -5.99 6.89 7.74
C PHE A 242 -7.13 6.73 6.75
N GLY A 243 -7.68 7.87 6.31
CA GLY A 243 -8.65 7.93 5.22
C GLY A 243 -10.07 7.51 5.61
N ALA A 244 -10.32 7.20 6.88
CA ALA A 244 -11.67 6.96 7.36
C ALA A 244 -12.50 8.24 7.23
N SER A 245 -13.59 8.18 6.49
CA SER A 245 -14.45 9.34 6.34
C SER A 245 -15.14 9.63 7.67
N LYS A 246 -15.07 10.89 8.13
CA LYS A 246 -15.80 11.37 9.30
C LYS A 246 -17.31 11.06 9.26
N ALA A 247 -17.88 10.96 8.06
CA ALA A 247 -19.28 10.59 7.85
C ALA A 247 -19.60 9.13 8.24
N ALA A 248 -18.61 8.26 8.22
CA ALA A 248 -18.72 6.86 8.66
C ALA A 248 -18.33 6.66 10.13
N LEU A 249 -17.98 7.75 10.83
CA LEU A 249 -17.73 7.77 12.27
C LEU A 249 -18.96 8.33 12.99
N THR A 250 -19.57 7.53 13.87
CA THR A 250 -20.65 8.01 14.75
C THR A 250 -20.01 8.45 16.08
N ASN A 251 -20.07 9.76 16.36
CA ASN A 251 -19.38 10.40 17.51
C ASN A 251 -17.85 10.22 17.52
N GLY A 252 -17.22 10.19 16.34
CA GLY A 252 -15.77 9.99 16.21
C GLY A 252 -15.33 8.53 16.38
N THR A 253 -16.24 7.60 16.70
CA THR A 253 -15.92 6.17 16.73
C THR A 253 -16.39 5.51 15.44
N PRO A 254 -15.59 4.63 14.81
CA PRO A 254 -16.05 3.83 13.68
C PRO A 254 -17.32 3.07 14.07
N GLU A 255 -18.36 3.12 13.24
CA GLU A 255 -19.55 2.31 13.49
C GLU A 255 -19.17 0.84 13.59
N ASN A 256 -19.66 0.15 14.62
CA ASN A 256 -19.24 -1.20 14.99
C ASN A 256 -19.52 -2.30 13.94
N THR A 257 -20.12 -1.95 12.80
CA THR A 257 -20.40 -2.86 11.69
C THR A 257 -19.85 -2.38 10.35
N ALA A 258 -19.24 -1.19 10.28
CA ALA A 258 -18.68 -0.66 9.05
C ALA A 258 -17.47 -1.47 8.60
N THR A 259 -17.41 -1.80 7.30
CA THR A 259 -16.23 -2.39 6.69
C THR A 259 -15.15 -1.33 6.44
N TRP A 260 -13.90 -1.74 6.19
CA TRP A 260 -12.83 -0.83 5.79
C TRP A 260 -13.18 -0.04 4.53
N ALA A 261 -13.92 -0.67 3.60
CA ALA A 261 -14.41 -0.04 2.39
C ALA A 261 -15.51 1.00 2.68
N ASP A 262 -16.46 0.69 3.57
CA ASP A 262 -17.51 1.64 3.98
C ASP A 262 -16.91 2.87 4.68
N LEU A 263 -15.85 2.66 5.46
CA LEU A 263 -15.09 3.74 6.08
C LEU A 263 -14.29 4.55 5.05
N GLY A 264 -13.97 3.98 3.89
CA GLY A 264 -13.01 4.58 2.94
C GLY A 264 -11.55 4.44 3.37
N ALA A 265 -11.27 3.62 4.38
CA ALA A 265 -9.95 3.45 5.01
C ALA A 265 -9.04 2.45 4.27
N ILE A 266 -9.54 1.78 3.23
CA ILE A 266 -8.78 0.81 2.42
C ILE A 266 -8.52 1.33 1.02
N THR A 267 -7.28 1.19 0.55
CA THR A 267 -6.93 1.48 -0.86
C THR A 267 -7.60 0.46 -1.78
N PRO A 268 -7.87 0.81 -3.06
CA PRO A 268 -8.04 -0.24 -4.07
C PRO A 268 -6.74 -1.04 -4.19
N GLN A 269 -6.79 -2.15 -4.91
CA GLN A 269 -5.60 -2.93 -5.20
C GLN A 269 -4.60 -2.11 -6.03
N ILE A 270 -3.46 -1.79 -5.43
CA ILE A 270 -2.37 -1.02 -6.05
C ILE A 270 -1.12 -1.89 -6.21
N ASP A 271 -0.28 -1.60 -7.21
CA ASP A 271 1.03 -2.26 -7.30
C ASP A 271 2.05 -1.75 -6.28
N ALA A 272 3.25 -2.33 -6.29
CA ALA A 272 4.37 -1.88 -5.47
C ALA A 272 4.71 -0.37 -5.65
N PHE A 273 4.36 0.26 -6.77
CA PHE A 273 4.55 1.71 -6.93
C PHE A 273 3.43 2.54 -6.30
N GLY A 274 2.35 1.93 -5.82
CA GLY A 274 1.16 2.63 -5.33
C GLY A 274 0.20 3.05 -6.45
N ARG A 275 0.26 2.39 -7.61
CA ARG A 275 -0.62 2.72 -8.75
C ARG A 275 -1.78 1.75 -8.88
N VAL A 276 -2.96 2.31 -9.07
CA VAL A 276 -4.15 1.54 -9.47
C VAL A 276 -3.91 1.02 -10.90
N PRO A 277 -4.03 -0.29 -11.17
CA PRO A 277 -3.94 -0.79 -12.53
C PRO A 277 -5.02 -0.14 -13.39
N GLU A 278 -4.61 0.48 -14.50
CA GLU A 278 -5.56 1.14 -15.40
C GLU A 278 -6.58 0.12 -15.93
N PRO A 279 -7.90 0.42 -15.89
CA PRO A 279 -8.93 -0.43 -16.51
C PRO A 279 -8.68 -0.68 -18.01
N ALA A 280 -7.85 0.16 -18.63
CA ALA A 280 -7.52 0.14 -20.04
C ALA A 280 -6.95 -1.19 -20.52
N THR A 281 -6.27 -2.00 -19.68
CA THR A 281 -5.77 -3.32 -20.12
C THR A 281 -6.93 -4.27 -20.48
N TYR A 282 -8.01 -4.25 -19.70
CA TYR A 282 -9.20 -5.04 -19.98
C TYR A 282 -10.00 -4.46 -21.14
N ALA A 283 -10.09 -3.14 -21.26
CA ALA A 283 -10.73 -2.49 -22.39
C ALA A 283 -9.99 -2.74 -23.71
N GLN A 284 -8.65 -2.77 -23.69
CA GLN A 284 -7.82 -3.07 -24.85
C GLN A 284 -7.93 -4.54 -25.27
N LEU A 285 -7.92 -5.48 -24.32
CA LEU A 285 -8.19 -6.90 -24.60
C LEU A 285 -9.61 -7.08 -25.16
N GLY A 286 -10.61 -6.42 -24.57
CA GLY A 286 -11.97 -6.42 -25.08
C GLY A 286 -12.07 -5.87 -26.51
N ALA A 287 -11.42 -4.74 -26.78
CA ALA A 287 -11.37 -4.14 -28.12
C ALA A 287 -10.65 -5.03 -29.15
N LEU A 288 -9.56 -5.69 -28.74
CA LEU A 288 -8.81 -6.63 -29.59
C LEU A 288 -9.62 -7.89 -29.89
N LEU A 289 -10.29 -8.46 -28.89
CA LEU A 289 -11.19 -9.61 -29.08
C LEU A 289 -12.37 -9.26 -29.98
N LEU A 290 -12.96 -8.07 -29.80
CA LEU A 290 -14.02 -7.57 -30.66
C LEU A 290 -13.53 -7.39 -32.11
N ALA A 291 -12.37 -6.78 -32.31
CA ALA A 291 -11.76 -6.61 -33.63
C ALA A 291 -11.47 -7.97 -34.29
N GLY A 292 -10.90 -8.92 -33.54
CA GLY A 292 -10.68 -10.30 -33.98
C GLY A 292 -11.97 -11.02 -34.38
N GLY A 293 -13.01 -10.89 -33.56
CA GLY A 293 -14.35 -11.42 -33.84
C GLY A 293 -14.96 -10.84 -35.12
N VAL A 294 -14.85 -9.53 -35.33
CA VAL A 294 -15.33 -8.86 -36.55
C VAL A 294 -14.58 -9.35 -37.80
N VAL A 295 -13.26 -9.53 -37.72
CA VAL A 295 -12.47 -10.06 -38.85
C VAL A 295 -12.85 -11.50 -39.16
N ALA A 296 -13.01 -12.36 -38.15
CA ALA A 296 -13.42 -13.75 -38.31
C ALA A 296 -14.81 -13.86 -38.96
N TYR A 297 -15.78 -13.08 -38.47
CA TYR A 297 -17.13 -13.02 -39.03
C TYR A 297 -17.15 -12.57 -40.50
N ARG A 298 -16.39 -11.51 -40.84
CA ARG A 298 -16.26 -11.04 -42.23
C ARG A 298 -15.71 -12.12 -43.15
N ARG A 299 -14.70 -12.89 -42.69
CA ARG A 299 -14.11 -13.99 -43.47
C ARG A 299 -15.11 -15.12 -43.72
N GLN A 300 -15.87 -15.52 -42.71
CA GLN A 300 -16.91 -16.56 -42.85
C GLN A 300 -18.00 -16.12 -43.85
N ARG A 301 -18.47 -14.88 -43.74
CA ARG A 301 -19.48 -14.34 -44.66
C ARG A 301 -19.00 -14.30 -46.11
N LEU A 302 -17.74 -13.94 -46.35
CA LEU A 302 -17.14 -13.96 -47.70
C LEU A 302 -16.99 -15.38 -48.25
N ALA A 303 -16.65 -16.37 -47.40
CA ALA A 303 -16.57 -17.76 -47.81
C ALA A 303 -17.95 -18.34 -48.19
N ALA A 304 -19.00 -17.99 -47.44
CA ALA A 304 -20.37 -18.42 -47.73
C ALA A 304 -20.89 -17.89 -49.07
N ARG A 305 -20.53 -16.65 -49.46
CA ARG A 305 -20.92 -16.06 -50.75
C ARG A 305 -20.24 -16.69 -51.98
N ARG A 306 -19.17 -17.47 -51.77
CA ARG A 306 -18.42 -18.13 -52.84
C ARG A 306 -18.88 -19.57 -53.09
N ARG A 307 -19.81 -20.08 -52.29
CA ARG A 307 -20.48 -21.36 -52.48
C ARG A 307 -21.83 -21.11 -53.14
#